data_AF-A0A193H3L2-F1
#
_entry.id   AF-A0A193H3L2-F1
#
_cell.length_a   1.000
_cell.length_b   1.000
_cell.length_c   1.000
_cell.angle_alpha   90.00
_cell.angle_beta   90.00
_cell.angle_gamma   90.00
#
_symmetry.space_group_name_H-M   'P 1'
#
loop_
_entity.id
_entity.type
_entity.pdbx_description
1 polymer ?
#
loop_
_entity_poly.entity_id
_entity_poly.type
_entity_poly.pdbx_seq_one_letter_code
_entity_poly.pdbx_strand_id
1 'polypeptide(L)'
;AGGDSIREYIRSTAEEFKVTDKIRFNTATESADWSSEDKRWTVTTTDTVSGEQKIYTCDFLVGCTGYYNYESGYLPEFPGVESFRGTCIHPQQWPADLDYRGKKVVVIGSGATAVTLVPAMADTAGHVTMLQRSPSYVFSVPGYDKISEVLGRFLPQKWVYHLARKRNILMQRWIYKAAKRWPDKTRKILLKGVSKKLDDQSNMKHFTPSYNPWDERLCAVPDADLFEAINNGKASVVT
;
A
#
# COMPACT_ATOMS: atom_id res chain seq x y z
N ALA A 1 -11.96 -1.05 0.46
CA ALA A 1 -12.16 0.42 0.43
C ALA A 1 -11.09 1.00 -0.48
N GLY A 2 -11.47 1.81 -1.47
CA GLY A 2 -10.52 2.48 -2.36
C GLY A 2 -9.87 3.71 -1.69
N GLY A 3 -8.80 4.23 -2.29
CA GLY A 3 -8.05 5.38 -1.78
C GLY A 3 -8.93 6.60 -1.52
N ASP A 4 -9.81 6.94 -2.46
CA ASP A 4 -10.73 8.09 -2.33
C ASP A 4 -11.69 7.94 -1.14
N SER A 5 -12.22 6.74 -0.91
CA SER A 5 -13.10 6.49 0.23
C SER A 5 -12.37 6.64 1.58
N ILE A 6 -11.09 6.26 1.64
CA ILE A 6 -10.26 6.41 2.84
C ILE A 6 -9.95 7.90 3.06
N ARG A 7 -9.55 8.60 2.00
CA ARG A 7 -9.30 10.05 2.03
C ARG A 7 -10.54 10.82 2.47
N GLU A 8 -11.71 10.46 1.94
CA GLU A 8 -12.96 11.11 2.29
C GLU A 8 -13.32 10.89 3.75
N TYR A 9 -13.21 9.65 4.23
CA TYR A 9 -13.44 9.33 5.63
C TYR A 9 -12.53 10.14 6.56
N ILE A 10 -11.24 10.28 6.24
CA ILE A 10 -10.30 11.08 7.02
C ILE A 10 -10.70 12.55 7.00
N ARG A 11 -11.04 13.10 5.82
CA ARG A 11 -11.47 14.49 5.65
C ARG A 11 -12.74 14.78 6.45
N SER A 12 -13.79 13.99 6.25
CA SER A 12 -15.09 14.20 6.92
C SER A 12 -14.94 14.09 8.44
N THR A 13 -14.10 13.18 8.92
CA THR A 13 -13.80 13.06 10.37
C THR A 13 -13.08 14.31 10.87
N ALA A 14 -12.07 14.81 10.15
CA ALA A 14 -11.35 16.01 10.56
C ALA A 14 -12.26 17.26 10.59
N GLU A 15 -13.20 17.36 9.66
CA GLU A 15 -14.21 18.42 9.60
C GLU A 15 -15.24 18.31 10.74
N GLU A 16 -15.79 17.11 10.98
CA GLU A 16 -16.76 16.85 12.06
C GLU A 16 -16.22 17.28 13.44
N PHE A 17 -14.95 16.99 13.70
CA PHE A 17 -14.28 17.31 14.96
C PHE A 17 -13.54 18.66 14.95
N LYS A 18 -13.68 19.49 13.90
CA LYS A 18 -13.01 20.79 13.75
C LYS A 18 -11.49 20.73 13.94
N VAL A 19 -10.88 19.63 13.50
CA VAL A 19 -9.43 19.44 13.51
C VAL A 19 -8.82 20.23 12.36
N THR A 20 -9.51 20.32 11.21
CA THR A 20 -9.06 21.05 10.02
C THR A 20 -8.68 22.50 10.34
N ASP A 21 -9.45 23.19 11.20
CA ASP A 21 -9.22 24.58 11.62
C ASP A 21 -7.90 24.77 12.41
N LYS A 22 -7.32 23.67 12.91
CA LYS A 22 -6.09 23.65 13.70
C LYS A 22 -4.87 23.19 12.90
N ILE A 23 -5.08 22.79 11.65
CA ILE A 23 -4.00 22.33 10.76
C ILE A 23 -3.52 23.50 9.91
N ARG A 24 -2.20 23.69 9.88
CA ARG A 24 -1.54 24.56 8.89
C ARG A 24 -1.08 23.68 7.73
N PHE A 25 -1.84 23.70 6.64
CA PHE A 25 -1.45 23.05 5.39
C PHE A 25 -0.35 23.85 4.70
N ASN A 26 0.28 23.25 3.68
CA ASN A 26 1.37 23.87 2.93
C ASN A 26 2.52 24.37 3.83
N THR A 27 2.78 23.68 4.94
CA THR A 27 3.79 24.06 5.92
C THR A 27 4.68 22.85 6.17
N ALA A 28 5.92 22.89 5.69
CA ALA A 28 6.94 21.88 5.94
C ALA A 28 7.70 22.23 7.22
N THR A 29 7.96 21.24 8.09
CA THR A 29 8.82 21.42 9.26
C THR A 29 10.27 21.11 8.90
N GLU A 30 11.16 22.09 9.07
CA GLU A 30 12.59 21.98 8.73
C GLU A 30 13.43 21.55 9.93
N SER A 31 13.16 22.16 11.10
CA SER A 31 13.89 21.88 12.34
C SER A 31 12.96 21.96 13.55
N ALA A 32 13.35 21.27 14.61
CA ALA A 32 12.74 21.39 15.92
C ALA A 32 13.83 21.31 16.99
N ASP A 33 13.98 22.40 17.74
CA ASP A 33 15.10 22.65 18.64
C ASP A 33 14.58 22.84 20.07
N TRP A 34 15.06 22.02 21.02
CA TRP A 34 14.67 22.13 22.42
C TRP A 34 15.57 23.10 23.18
N SER A 35 14.96 24.09 23.86
CA SER A 35 15.64 24.97 24.82
C SER A 35 15.41 24.48 26.24
N SER A 36 16.48 24.04 26.92
CA SER A 36 16.41 23.68 28.35
C SER A 36 16.26 24.90 29.26
N GLU A 37 16.72 26.07 28.83
CA GLU A 37 16.56 27.34 29.56
C GLU A 37 15.09 27.79 29.55
N ASP A 38 14.49 27.85 28.35
CA ASP A 38 13.10 28.29 28.16
C ASP A 38 12.07 27.18 28.35
N LYS A 39 12.54 25.93 28.50
CA LYS A 39 11.75 24.70 28.64
C LYS A 39 10.69 24.55 27.56
N ARG A 40 11.05 24.83 26.31
CA ARG A 40 10.15 24.75 25.15
C ARG A 40 10.88 24.36 23.87
N TRP A 41 10.10 23.87 22.91
CA TRP A 41 10.54 23.66 21.54
C TRP A 41 10.39 24.94 20.72
N THR A 42 11.35 25.17 19.84
CA THR A 42 11.28 26.12 18.73
C THR A 42 11.23 25.31 17.44
N VAL A 43 10.21 25.52 16.61
CA VAL A 43 9.99 24.76 15.38
C VAL A 43 10.10 25.73 14.20
N THR A 44 11.07 25.46 13.32
CA THR A 44 11.24 26.21 12.07
C THR A 44 10.44 25.53 10.98
N THR A 45 9.65 26.30 10.26
CA THR A 45 8.80 25.80 9.17
C THR A 45 8.95 26.66 7.93
N THR A 46 8.70 26.06 6.77
CA THR A 46 8.66 26.75 5.48
C THR A 46 7.28 26.59 4.86
N ASP A 47 6.69 27.68 4.39
CA ASP A 47 5.49 27.63 3.55
C ASP A 47 5.86 27.04 2.17
N THR A 48 5.25 25.92 1.79
CA THR A 48 5.62 25.20 0.56
C THR A 48 5.13 25.87 -0.72
N VAL A 49 4.34 26.93 -0.62
CA VAL A 49 3.85 27.72 -1.77
C VAL A 49 4.65 29.00 -1.91
N SER A 50 4.85 29.76 -0.83
CA SER A 50 5.56 31.05 -0.87
C SER A 50 7.06 30.96 -0.61
N GLY A 51 7.52 29.88 0.03
CA GLY A 51 8.89 29.74 0.52
C GLY A 51 9.18 30.55 1.80
N GLU A 52 8.19 31.21 2.38
CA GLU A 52 8.36 32.02 3.59
C GLU A 52 8.64 31.13 4.80
N GLN A 53 9.68 31.48 5.57
CA GLN A 53 9.97 30.80 6.84
C GLN A 53 9.17 31.39 8.01
N LYS A 54 8.67 30.51 8.87
CA LYS A 54 7.95 30.85 10.10
C LYS A 54 8.48 30.05 11.28
N ILE A 55 8.55 30.70 12.43
CA ILE A 55 8.97 30.10 13.69
C ILE A 55 7.77 29.96 14.62
N TYR A 56 7.60 28.76 15.16
CA TYR A 56 6.60 28.45 16.19
C TYR A 56 7.29 28.01 17.47
N THR A 57 6.60 28.15 18.61
CA THR A 57 7.05 27.56 19.87
C THR A 57 5.95 26.71 20.49
N CYS A 58 6.36 25.66 21.21
CA CYS A 58 5.43 24.80 21.95
C CYS A 58 6.11 24.10 23.13
N ASP A 59 5.31 23.76 24.15
CA ASP A 59 5.83 23.02 25.31
C ASP A 59 6.03 21.53 25.00
N PHE A 60 5.18 20.98 24.12
CA PHE A 60 5.21 19.57 23.70
C PHE A 60 5.24 19.45 22.19
N LEU A 61 6.07 18.53 21.69
CA LEU A 61 6.17 18.17 20.28
C LEU A 61 5.81 16.69 20.09
N VAL A 62 4.83 16.41 19.24
CA VAL A 62 4.38 15.05 18.94
C VAL A 62 4.58 14.77 17.45
N GLY A 63 5.52 13.88 17.13
CA GLY A 63 5.86 13.51 15.75
C GLY A 63 4.83 12.54 15.16
N CYS A 64 3.94 13.06 14.31
CA CYS A 64 2.95 12.29 13.55
C CYS A 64 3.30 12.23 12.05
N THR A 65 4.59 12.16 11.72
CA THR A 65 5.12 12.33 10.34
C THR A 65 4.99 11.10 9.45
N GLY A 66 4.50 9.98 9.96
CA GLY A 66 4.45 8.71 9.23
C GLY A 66 5.81 8.01 9.14
N TYR A 67 5.88 6.89 8.40
CA TYR A 67 7.08 6.07 8.29
C TYR A 67 7.66 5.99 6.86
N TYR A 68 7.08 6.73 5.92
CA TYR A 68 7.57 6.85 4.55
C TYR A 68 8.32 8.17 4.36
N ASN A 69 9.29 8.19 3.44
CA ASN A 69 9.82 9.44 2.91
C ASN A 69 8.80 10.01 1.91
N TYR A 70 8.20 11.16 2.22
CA TYR A 70 7.18 11.77 1.38
C TYR A 70 7.75 12.68 0.28
N GLU A 71 8.99 13.16 0.42
CA GLU A 71 9.66 14.01 -0.57
C GLU A 71 9.98 13.22 -1.83
N SER A 72 10.61 12.06 -1.65
CA SER A 72 10.95 11.16 -2.75
C SER A 72 10.89 9.72 -2.30
N GLY A 73 10.15 8.90 -3.05
CA GLY A 73 10.24 7.45 -2.92
C GLY A 73 11.61 6.95 -3.40
N TYR A 74 12.05 5.82 -2.86
CA TYR A 74 13.31 5.23 -3.28
C TYR A 74 13.23 4.80 -4.75
N LEU A 75 14.08 5.39 -5.58
CA LEU A 75 14.24 5.02 -6.98
C LEU A 75 15.60 4.32 -7.16
N PRO A 76 15.64 3.04 -7.55
CA PRO A 76 16.90 2.39 -7.88
C PRO A 76 17.53 3.01 -9.13
N GLU A 77 18.85 3.05 -9.17
CA GLU A 77 19.59 3.47 -10.36
C GLU A 77 19.49 2.39 -11.44
N PHE A 78 19.08 2.81 -12.64
CA PHE A 78 19.03 1.96 -13.82
C PHE A 78 20.01 2.52 -14.85
N PRO A 79 21.15 1.86 -15.09
CA PRO A 79 22.08 2.28 -16.13
C PRO A 79 21.37 2.37 -17.50
N GLY A 80 21.49 3.52 -18.17
CA GLY A 80 20.86 3.74 -19.47
C GLY A 80 19.40 4.19 -19.42
N VAL A 81 18.82 4.48 -18.24
CA VAL A 81 17.42 4.93 -18.11
C VAL A 81 17.11 6.20 -18.89
N GLU A 82 18.11 7.07 -19.06
CA GLU A 82 18.02 8.29 -19.87
C GLU A 82 17.75 8.03 -21.36
N SER A 83 18.04 6.81 -21.84
CA SER A 83 17.74 6.40 -23.21
C SER A 83 16.30 5.91 -23.39
N PHE A 84 15.57 5.67 -22.28
CA PHE A 84 14.18 5.25 -22.33
C PHE A 84 13.29 6.40 -22.78
N ARG A 85 12.67 6.25 -23.95
CA ARG A 85 11.80 7.27 -24.56
C ARG A 85 10.37 7.28 -24.01
N GLY A 86 10.05 6.36 -23.11
CA GLY A 86 8.75 6.29 -22.45
C GLY A 86 8.70 7.13 -21.19
N THR A 87 7.54 7.14 -20.53
CA THR A 87 7.35 7.86 -19.28
C THR A 87 7.76 7.00 -18.10
N CYS A 88 8.69 7.49 -17.28
CA CYS A 88 9.04 6.91 -15.99
C CYS A 88 8.18 7.53 -14.89
N ILE A 89 7.52 6.70 -14.07
CA ILE A 89 6.59 7.16 -13.03
C ILE A 89 6.90 6.42 -11.75
N HIS A 90 7.09 7.16 -10.66
CA HIS A 90 7.13 6.57 -9.33
C HIS A 90 5.70 6.56 -8.75
N PRO A 91 5.18 5.42 -8.23
CA PRO A 91 3.79 5.34 -7.77
C PRO A 91 3.37 6.34 -6.67
N GLN A 92 4.34 6.85 -5.91
CA GLN A 92 4.10 7.91 -4.91
C GLN A 92 3.78 9.28 -5.52
N GLN A 93 4.20 9.52 -6.76
CA GLN A 93 4.03 10.77 -7.50
C GLN A 93 3.25 10.47 -8.79
N TRP A 94 2.02 9.95 -8.62
CA TRP A 94 1.17 9.54 -9.73
C TRP A 94 0.59 10.77 -10.47
N PRO A 95 0.85 10.94 -11.79
CA PRO A 95 0.29 12.06 -12.55
C PRO A 95 -1.23 11.90 -12.71
N ALA A 96 -1.99 12.98 -12.44
CA ALA A 96 -3.45 12.95 -12.51
C ALA A 96 -3.99 12.77 -13.94
N ASP A 97 -3.22 13.19 -14.94
CA ASP A 97 -3.54 13.19 -16.36
C ASP A 97 -2.85 12.05 -17.13
N LEU A 98 -2.30 11.05 -16.41
CA LEU A 98 -1.63 9.92 -17.04
C LEU A 98 -2.60 9.09 -17.90
N ASP A 99 -2.45 9.16 -19.22
CA ASP A 99 -3.09 8.23 -20.15
C ASP A 99 -2.16 7.09 -20.53
N TYR A 100 -2.52 5.87 -20.11
CA TYR A 100 -1.82 4.63 -20.45
C TYR A 100 -2.66 3.67 -21.30
N ARG A 101 -3.76 4.14 -21.88
CA ARG A 101 -4.66 3.32 -22.70
C ARG A 101 -3.92 2.69 -23.87
N GLY A 102 -4.02 1.37 -24.00
CA GLY A 102 -3.37 0.61 -25.08
C GLY A 102 -1.83 0.58 -25.02
N LYS A 103 -1.19 1.21 -24.02
CA LYS A 103 0.26 1.21 -23.88
C LYS A 103 0.76 -0.10 -23.27
N LYS A 104 2.02 -0.44 -23.55
CA LYS A 104 2.75 -1.51 -22.85
C LYS A 104 3.43 -0.90 -21.64
N VAL A 105 3.07 -1.36 -20.44
CA VAL A 105 3.54 -0.82 -19.18
C VAL A 105 4.41 -1.86 -18.48
N VAL A 106 5.54 -1.43 -17.93
CA VAL A 106 6.36 -2.25 -17.03
C VAL A 106 6.26 -1.67 -15.62
N VAL A 107 5.76 -2.47 -14.68
CA VAL A 107 5.72 -2.14 -13.25
C VAL A 107 6.89 -2.83 -12.59
N ILE A 108 7.84 -2.05 -12.06
CA ILE A 108 9.04 -2.58 -11.42
C ILE A 108 8.81 -2.68 -9.91
N GLY A 109 8.79 -3.91 -9.40
CA GLY A 109 8.56 -4.25 -8.00
C GLY A 109 7.52 -5.36 -7.83
N SER A 110 7.52 -5.98 -6.65
CA SER A 110 6.60 -7.07 -6.26
C SER A 110 5.90 -6.83 -4.92
N GLY A 111 6.09 -5.65 -4.34
CA GLY A 111 5.47 -5.28 -3.07
C GLY A 111 3.98 -4.98 -3.18
N ALA A 112 3.38 -4.59 -2.06
CA ALA A 112 1.95 -4.30 -1.95
C ALA A 112 1.42 -3.34 -3.03
N THR A 113 2.20 -2.30 -3.36
CA THR A 113 1.84 -1.33 -4.42
C THR A 113 1.80 -1.98 -5.80
N ALA A 114 2.74 -2.85 -6.14
CA ALA A 114 2.80 -3.48 -7.45
C ALA A 114 1.63 -4.46 -7.65
N VAL A 115 1.34 -5.28 -6.64
CA VAL A 115 0.26 -6.29 -6.73
C VAL A 115 -1.14 -5.69 -6.81
N THR A 116 -1.33 -4.43 -6.41
CA THR A 116 -2.60 -3.71 -6.59
C THR A 116 -2.60 -2.83 -7.84
N LEU A 117 -1.46 -2.27 -8.23
CA LEU A 117 -1.35 -1.42 -9.41
C LEU A 117 -1.48 -2.21 -10.72
N VAL A 118 -0.84 -3.38 -10.80
CA VAL A 118 -0.87 -4.23 -12.00
C VAL A 118 -2.29 -4.59 -12.43
N PRO A 119 -3.15 -5.19 -11.57
CA PRO A 119 -4.52 -5.51 -11.98
C PRO A 119 -5.34 -4.25 -12.28
N ALA A 120 -5.19 -3.17 -11.51
CA ALA A 120 -5.90 -1.92 -11.76
C ALA A 120 -5.56 -1.29 -13.11
N MET A 121 -4.31 -1.42 -13.57
CA MET A 121 -3.88 -0.94 -14.89
C MET A 121 -4.24 -1.89 -16.02
N ALA A 122 -4.30 -3.19 -15.76
CA ALA A 122 -4.46 -4.24 -16.78
C ALA A 122 -5.74 -4.11 -17.61
N ASP A 123 -6.80 -3.50 -17.07
CA ASP A 123 -8.05 -3.29 -17.79
C ASP A 123 -7.99 -2.15 -18.84
N THR A 124 -7.05 -1.22 -18.70
CA THR A 124 -6.93 -0.05 -19.60
C THR A 124 -5.65 -0.10 -20.46
N ALA A 125 -4.56 -0.62 -19.91
CA ALA A 125 -3.32 -0.81 -20.63
C ALA A 125 -3.48 -1.83 -21.77
N GLY A 126 -2.60 -1.75 -22.78
CA GLY A 126 -2.53 -2.79 -23.81
C GLY A 126 -1.92 -4.08 -23.28
N HIS A 127 -0.95 -3.96 -22.36
CA HIS A 127 -0.36 -5.08 -21.60
C HIS A 127 0.40 -4.55 -20.40
N VAL A 128 0.38 -5.26 -19.26
CA VAL A 128 1.17 -4.89 -18.07
C VAL A 128 2.15 -6.00 -17.71
N THR A 129 3.44 -5.67 -17.65
CA THR A 129 4.47 -6.58 -17.17
C THR A 129 4.90 -6.20 -15.75
N MET A 130 4.69 -7.08 -14.77
CA MET A 130 5.27 -6.95 -13.45
C MET A 130 6.70 -7.51 -13.47
N LEU A 131 7.70 -6.65 -13.36
CA LEU A 131 9.11 -7.02 -13.26
C LEU A 131 9.51 -7.03 -11.79
N GLN A 132 9.93 -8.18 -11.27
CA GLN A 132 10.30 -8.34 -9.87
C GLN A 132 11.68 -8.96 -9.72
N ARG A 133 12.50 -8.45 -8.80
CA ARG A 133 13.80 -9.06 -8.46
C ARG A 133 13.64 -10.32 -7.60
N SER A 134 12.68 -10.29 -6.68
CA SER A 134 12.44 -11.37 -5.73
C SER A 134 10.93 -11.55 -5.57
N PRO A 135 10.40 -12.77 -5.71
CA PRO A 135 8.99 -13.03 -5.48
C PRO A 135 8.58 -12.65 -4.06
N SER A 136 7.39 -12.09 -3.91
CA SER A 136 6.76 -11.86 -2.61
C SER A 136 5.68 -12.91 -2.34
N TYR A 137 5.43 -13.22 -1.06
CA TYR A 137 4.28 -14.04 -0.72
C TYR A 137 2.99 -13.27 -0.97
N VAL A 138 2.12 -13.87 -1.78
CA VAL A 138 0.81 -13.31 -2.12
C VAL A 138 -0.29 -14.17 -1.53
N PHE A 139 -1.36 -13.54 -1.04
CA PHE A 139 -2.57 -14.22 -0.64
C PHE A 139 -3.80 -13.45 -1.08
N SER A 140 -4.82 -14.16 -1.57
CA SER A 140 -6.08 -13.53 -1.96
C SER A 140 -6.94 -13.25 -0.74
N VAL A 141 -7.50 -12.05 -0.67
CA VAL A 141 -8.52 -11.68 0.31
C VAL A 141 -9.79 -11.25 -0.42
N PRO A 142 -10.98 -11.67 0.02
CA PRO A 142 -12.22 -11.11 -0.53
C PRO A 142 -12.23 -9.59 -0.32
N GLY A 143 -12.48 -8.83 -1.38
CA GLY A 143 -12.68 -7.37 -1.30
C GLY A 143 -13.96 -7.00 -0.55
N TYR A 144 -14.89 -7.96 -0.46
CA TYR A 144 -16.17 -7.82 0.23
C TYR A 144 -16.40 -8.91 1.29
N ASP A 145 -16.77 -8.50 2.51
CA ASP A 145 -17.04 -9.41 3.62
C ASP A 145 -18.52 -9.85 3.63
N LYS A 146 -18.84 -10.84 2.78
CA LYS A 146 -20.19 -11.42 2.65
C LYS A 146 -20.78 -11.90 3.98
N ILE A 147 -19.93 -12.36 4.91
CA ILE A 147 -20.37 -12.81 6.23
C ILE A 147 -20.92 -11.61 7.02
N SER A 148 -20.18 -10.50 7.03
CA SER A 148 -20.61 -9.27 7.69
C SER A 148 -21.86 -8.67 7.05
N GLU A 149 -22.01 -8.76 5.73
CA GLU A 149 -23.25 -8.33 5.06
C GLU A 149 -24.46 -9.11 5.55
N VAL A 150 -24.39 -10.44 5.50
CA VAL A 150 -25.51 -11.31 5.89
C VAL A 150 -25.85 -11.09 7.37
N LEU A 151 -24.85 -11.02 8.25
CA LEU A 151 -25.06 -10.71 9.65
C LEU A 151 -25.65 -9.31 9.87
N GLY A 152 -25.27 -8.33 9.05
CA GLY A 152 -25.82 -6.96 9.07
C GLY A 152 -27.30 -6.87 8.76
N ARG A 153 -27.88 -7.89 8.10
CA ARG A 153 -29.33 -7.97 7.85
C ARG A 153 -30.13 -8.35 9.10
N PHE A 154 -29.50 -8.99 10.09
CA PHE A 154 -30.18 -9.56 11.26
C PHE A 154 -29.67 -9.06 12.61
N LEU A 155 -28.46 -8.50 12.67
CA LEU A 155 -27.82 -8.03 13.89
C LEU A 155 -27.51 -6.53 13.81
N PRO A 156 -27.47 -5.81 14.96
CA PRO A 156 -27.11 -4.40 14.94
C PRO A 156 -25.70 -4.19 14.39
N GLN A 157 -25.53 -3.15 13.56
CA GLN A 157 -24.28 -2.87 12.85
C GLN A 157 -23.04 -2.82 13.75
N LYS A 158 -23.16 -2.28 14.98
CA LYS A 158 -22.07 -2.25 15.96
C LYS A 158 -21.57 -3.65 16.31
N TRP A 159 -22.47 -4.62 16.49
CA TRP A 159 -22.12 -6.01 16.83
C TRP A 159 -21.39 -6.68 15.67
N VAL A 160 -21.93 -6.53 14.46
CA VAL A 160 -21.31 -7.07 13.24
C VAL A 160 -19.90 -6.51 13.07
N TYR A 161 -19.71 -5.20 13.22
CA TYR A 161 -18.40 -4.57 13.16
C TYR A 161 -17.43 -5.13 14.21
N HIS A 162 -17.87 -5.28 15.47
CA HIS A 162 -17.01 -5.79 16.55
C HIS A 162 -16.61 -7.26 16.30
N LEU A 163 -17.55 -8.09 15.84
CA LEU A 163 -17.30 -9.48 15.50
C LEU A 163 -16.33 -9.60 14.31
N ALA A 164 -16.57 -8.86 13.24
CA ALA A 164 -15.71 -8.83 12.06
C ALA A 164 -14.30 -8.35 12.41
N ARG A 165 -14.18 -7.27 13.20
CA ARG A 165 -12.90 -6.74 13.68
C ARG A 165 -12.15 -7.77 14.53
N LYS A 166 -12.82 -8.41 15.49
CA LYS A 166 -12.23 -9.45 16.34
C LYS A 166 -11.76 -10.64 15.50
N ARG A 167 -12.59 -11.13 14.58
CA ARG A 167 -12.24 -12.21 13.64
C ARG A 167 -11.00 -11.85 12.82
N ASN A 168 -10.96 -10.65 12.22
CA ASN A 168 -9.86 -10.22 11.37
C ASN A 168 -8.55 -10.06 12.16
N ILE A 169 -8.59 -9.44 13.35
CA ILE A 169 -7.42 -9.31 14.24
C ILE A 169 -6.91 -10.70 14.66
N LEU A 170 -7.80 -11.58 15.08
CA LEU A 170 -7.43 -12.93 15.50
C LEU A 170 -6.81 -13.71 14.33
N MET A 171 -7.42 -13.66 13.15
CA MET A 171 -6.92 -14.33 11.95
C MET A 171 -5.53 -13.82 11.55
N GLN A 172 -5.33 -12.51 11.46
CA GLN A 172 -4.03 -11.92 11.13
C GLN A 172 -2.95 -12.30 12.16
N ARG A 173 -3.29 -12.23 13.47
CA ARG A 173 -2.39 -12.64 14.54
C ARG A 173 -2.06 -14.14 14.47
N TRP A 174 -3.03 -14.97 14.07
CA TRP A 174 -2.83 -16.40 13.92
C TRP A 174 -1.91 -16.71 12.74
N ILE A 175 -2.11 -16.07 11.59
CA ILE A 175 -1.23 -16.18 10.41
C ILE A 175 0.20 -15.77 10.81
N TYR A 176 0.36 -14.66 11.55
CA TYR A 176 1.65 -14.24 12.08
C TYR A 176 2.32 -15.30 12.95
N LYS A 177 1.62 -15.78 13.98
CA LYS A 177 2.16 -16.81 14.89
C LYS A 177 2.47 -18.11 14.15
N ALA A 178 1.61 -18.54 13.23
CA ALA A 178 1.82 -19.76 12.44
C ALA A 178 3.03 -19.64 11.52
N ALA A 179 3.23 -18.49 10.87
CA ALA A 179 4.40 -18.23 10.04
C ALA A 179 5.71 -18.33 10.82
N LYS A 180 5.75 -17.72 12.02
CA LYS A 180 6.95 -17.75 12.88
C LYS A 180 7.16 -19.10 13.58
N ARG A 181 6.09 -19.85 13.89
CA ARG A 181 6.19 -21.15 14.59
C ARG A 181 6.38 -22.33 13.64
N TRP A 182 5.77 -22.29 12.46
CA TRP A 182 5.76 -23.36 11.45
C TRP A 182 5.90 -22.77 10.03
N PRO A 183 7.08 -22.21 9.69
CA PRO A 183 7.29 -21.50 8.42
C PRO A 183 7.03 -22.39 7.20
N ASP A 184 7.51 -23.64 7.17
CA ASP A 184 7.34 -24.54 6.02
C ASP A 184 5.89 -24.92 5.75
N LYS A 185 5.11 -25.15 6.82
CA LYS A 185 3.68 -25.45 6.69
C LYS A 185 2.93 -24.23 6.18
N THR A 186 3.25 -23.05 6.71
CA THR A 186 2.64 -21.78 6.28
C THR A 186 2.98 -21.49 4.82
N ARG A 187 4.23 -21.67 4.41
CA ARG A 187 4.68 -21.56 3.01
C ARG A 187 3.85 -22.46 2.11
N LYS A 188 3.72 -23.75 2.44
CA LYS A 188 2.91 -24.70 1.64
C LYS A 188 1.46 -24.27 1.50
N ILE A 189 0.85 -23.74 2.55
CA ILE A 189 -0.54 -23.24 2.51
C ILE A 189 -0.67 -22.03 1.58
N LEU A 190 0.23 -21.05 1.71
CA LEU A 190 0.22 -19.84 0.89
C LEU A 190 0.44 -20.18 -0.59
N LEU A 191 1.45 -20.97 -0.91
CA LEU A 191 1.76 -21.38 -2.28
C LEU A 191 0.65 -22.23 -2.90
N LYS A 192 0.01 -23.12 -2.13
CA LYS A 192 -1.17 -23.86 -2.59
C LYS A 192 -2.35 -22.94 -2.87
N GLY A 193 -2.49 -21.85 -2.13
CA GLY A 193 -3.48 -20.80 -2.39
C GLY A 193 -3.27 -20.14 -3.74
N VAL A 194 -2.03 -19.77 -4.06
CA VAL A 194 -1.65 -19.18 -5.35
C VAL A 194 -1.80 -20.17 -6.51
N SER A 195 -1.29 -21.40 -6.36
CA SER A 195 -1.36 -22.44 -7.40
C SER A 195 -2.80 -22.74 -7.83
N LYS A 196 -3.77 -22.69 -6.91
CA LYS A 196 -5.20 -22.85 -7.22
C LYS A 196 -5.82 -21.68 -8.01
N LYS A 197 -5.15 -20.53 -8.06
CA LYS A 197 -5.64 -19.32 -8.74
C LYS A 197 -4.99 -19.10 -10.10
N LEU A 198 -3.91 -19.81 -10.41
CA LEU A 198 -3.22 -19.75 -11.68
C LEU A 198 -3.66 -20.91 -12.58
N ASP A 199 -4.00 -20.60 -13.83
CA ASP A 199 -4.35 -21.63 -14.81
C ASP A 199 -3.09 -22.32 -15.34
N ASP A 200 -2.04 -21.54 -15.63
CA ASP A 200 -0.72 -22.06 -16.00
C ASP A 200 0.21 -22.17 -14.79
N GLN A 201 0.57 -23.40 -14.43
CA GLN A 201 1.47 -23.68 -13.30
C GLN A 201 2.93 -23.26 -13.57
N SER A 202 3.32 -22.99 -14.82
CA SER A 202 4.64 -22.44 -15.14
C SER A 202 4.88 -21.07 -14.47
N ASN A 203 3.80 -20.34 -14.19
CA ASN A 203 3.84 -19.06 -13.48
C ASN A 203 4.17 -19.17 -11.99
N MET A 204 4.11 -20.37 -11.38
CA MET A 204 4.42 -20.55 -9.96
C MET A 204 5.85 -20.15 -9.59
N LYS A 205 6.78 -20.17 -10.55
CA LYS A 205 8.15 -19.66 -10.36
C LYS A 205 8.19 -18.19 -9.93
N HIS A 206 7.20 -17.40 -10.35
CA HIS A 206 7.07 -15.98 -10.02
C HIS A 206 6.41 -15.73 -8.66
N PHE A 207 5.94 -16.76 -7.96
CA PHE A 207 5.25 -16.62 -6.67
C PHE A 207 5.85 -17.48 -5.57
N THR A 208 7.10 -17.91 -5.75
CA THR A 208 7.81 -18.77 -4.79
C THR A 208 9.01 -18.04 -4.18
N PRO A 209 8.84 -17.31 -3.07
CA PRO A 209 9.93 -16.58 -2.41
C PRO A 209 10.97 -17.51 -1.78
N SER A 210 12.22 -17.07 -1.65
CA SER A 210 13.28 -17.81 -0.97
C SER A 210 13.20 -17.70 0.56
N TYR A 211 12.69 -16.58 1.10
CA TYR A 211 12.59 -16.29 2.54
C TYR A 211 11.34 -16.92 3.20
N ASN A 212 11.26 -16.92 4.54
CA ASN A 212 10.11 -17.50 5.24
C ASN A 212 8.90 -16.56 5.27
N PRO A 213 7.66 -17.08 5.31
CA PRO A 213 6.48 -16.23 5.46
C PRO A 213 6.62 -15.27 6.66
N TRP A 214 6.24 -14.00 6.48
CA TRP A 214 6.40 -12.92 7.47
C TRP A 214 7.84 -12.54 7.86
N ASP A 215 8.87 -12.95 7.12
CA ASP A 215 10.16 -12.22 7.16
C ASP A 215 10.06 -10.90 6.39
N GLU A 216 9.22 -10.87 5.34
CA GLU A 216 8.74 -9.66 4.69
C GLU A 216 7.22 -9.57 4.76
N ARG A 217 6.67 -8.38 4.48
CA ARG A 217 5.23 -8.16 4.53
C ARG A 217 4.52 -8.96 3.43
N LEU A 218 3.58 -9.84 3.81
CA LEU A 218 2.69 -10.53 2.88
C LEU A 218 1.86 -9.53 2.06
N CYS A 219 1.76 -9.80 0.76
CA CYS A 219 0.98 -9.02 -0.19
C CYS A 219 -0.45 -9.57 -0.28
N ALA A 220 -1.43 -8.73 0.05
CA ALA A 220 -2.83 -9.09 -0.07
C ALA A 220 -3.34 -8.67 -1.46
N VAL A 221 -3.89 -9.62 -2.21
CA VAL A 221 -4.50 -9.38 -3.52
C VAL A 221 -6.03 -9.44 -3.37
N PRO A 222 -6.74 -8.30 -3.51
CA PRO A 222 -8.19 -8.27 -3.46
C PRO A 222 -8.81 -9.13 -4.56
N ASP A 223 -9.79 -9.96 -4.21
CA ASP A 223 -10.62 -10.73 -5.14
C ASP A 223 -9.87 -11.60 -6.17
N ALA A 224 -8.57 -11.85 -5.95
CA ALA A 224 -7.69 -12.54 -6.90
C ALA A 224 -7.50 -11.81 -8.24
N ASP A 225 -7.73 -10.50 -8.29
CA ASP A 225 -7.67 -9.65 -9.49
C ASP A 225 -6.34 -9.76 -10.26
N LEU A 226 -5.20 -9.81 -9.54
CA LEU A 226 -3.88 -10.04 -10.14
C LEU A 226 -3.80 -11.37 -10.89
N PHE A 227 -4.35 -12.44 -10.31
CA PHE A 227 -4.30 -13.77 -10.90
C PHE A 227 -5.24 -13.86 -12.12
N GLU A 228 -6.41 -13.22 -12.04
CA GLU A 228 -7.33 -13.09 -13.17
C GLU A 228 -6.70 -12.31 -14.34
N ALA A 229 -6.01 -11.21 -14.06
CA ALA A 229 -5.30 -10.44 -15.08
C ALA A 229 -4.20 -11.28 -15.79
N ILE A 230 -3.50 -12.14 -15.03
CA ILE A 230 -2.50 -13.06 -15.56
C ILE A 230 -3.14 -14.16 -16.41
N ASN A 231 -4.18 -14.82 -15.90
CA ASN A 231 -4.86 -15.92 -16.60
C ASN A 231 -5.51 -15.44 -17.91
N ASN A 232 -6.06 -14.22 -17.92
CA ASN A 232 -6.64 -13.60 -19.11
C ASN A 232 -5.59 -13.04 -20.09
N GLY A 233 -4.29 -13.16 -19.77
CA GLY A 233 -3.19 -12.69 -20.62
C GLY A 233 -3.01 -11.16 -20.67
N LYS A 234 -3.76 -10.40 -19.87
CA LYS A 234 -3.64 -8.92 -19.78
C LYS A 234 -2.38 -8.49 -19.02
N ALA A 235 -1.88 -9.37 -18.15
CA ALA A 235 -0.67 -9.14 -17.37
C ALA A 235 0.29 -10.33 -17.43
N SER A 236 1.58 -10.06 -17.30
CA SER A 236 2.62 -11.09 -17.17
C SER A 236 3.59 -10.75 -16.05
N VAL A 237 4.19 -11.76 -15.42
CA VAL A 237 5.23 -11.55 -14.40
C VAL A 237 6.57 -12.03 -14.94
N VAL A 238 7.63 -11.24 -14.69
CA VAL A 238 9.01 -11.58 -15.01
C VAL A 238 9.83 -11.49 -13.73
N THR A 239 10.65 -12.52 -13.48
CA THR A 239 11.55 -12.62 -12.32
C THR A 239 12.96 -12.84 -12.77
#